data_AF-G8C1L0-F1
#
_entry.id   AF-G8C1L0-F1
#
_cell.length_a   1.000
_cell.length_b   1.000
_cell.length_c   1.000
_cell.angle_alpha   90.00
_cell.angle_beta   90.00
_cell.angle_gamma   90.00
#
_symmetry.space_group_name_H-M   'P 1'
#
loop_
_entity.id
_entity.type
_entity.pdbx_description
1 polymer ?
#
loop_
_entity_poly.entity_id
_entity_poly.type
_entity_poly.pdbx_seq_one_letter_code
_entity_poly.pdbx_strand_id
1 'polypeptide(L)'
;MKLSNILLLGSSLVFNIVAADVAANKNPEVNVEVETPPEGLSWEEWHMQHEHQMKEYDPESFFALHDIKKKGYFDDDDILALYGLNRGEVVGKGDGMGEHDSSELIDEENSKRVVTFIKKLLDVDDDSRIAKEEYLAFAKKGHKFPDLGVGVGHHADFELEYELHHWNKFHRDTDPDVKNVHKEDIEHELLHHFHEIEHEEKVQRGASKGTVITDDELESRIDIKNIPKKFKNGFF
;
A
#
# COMPACT_ATOMS: atom_id res chain seq x y z
N MET A 1 -24.90 58.88 38.02
CA MET A 1 -23.48 58.51 37.91
C MET A 1 -23.41 56.99 37.90
N LYS A 2 -22.94 56.41 36.78
CA LYS A 2 -22.54 55.00 36.55
C LYS A 2 -23.65 53.92 36.64
N LEU A 3 -23.70 52.90 35.79
CA LEU A 3 -23.11 52.58 34.48
C LEU A 3 -23.94 51.37 33.98
N SER A 4 -24.28 51.35 32.69
CA SER A 4 -24.97 50.26 32.00
C SER A 4 -24.26 48.91 32.18
N ASN A 5 -25.02 47.82 32.28
CA ASN A 5 -24.55 46.50 31.87
C ASN A 5 -25.56 45.89 30.88
N ILE A 6 -25.16 45.97 29.62
CA ILE A 6 -25.78 45.32 28.48
C ILE A 6 -25.44 43.83 28.59
N LEU A 7 -26.47 42.99 28.66
CA LEU A 7 -26.34 41.54 28.57
C LEU A 7 -26.15 41.18 27.08
N LEU A 8 -24.91 40.91 26.66
CA LEU A 8 -24.66 40.29 25.35
C LEU A 8 -25.07 38.81 25.43
N LEU A 9 -26.10 38.42 24.68
CA LEU A 9 -26.32 37.02 24.33
C LEU A 9 -25.22 36.62 23.33
N GLY A 10 -24.20 35.92 23.82
CA GLY A 10 -23.27 35.17 22.97
C GLY A 10 -23.95 33.89 22.50
N SER A 11 -24.33 33.84 21.23
CA SER A 11 -24.78 32.61 20.57
C SER A 11 -23.56 31.72 20.32
N SER A 12 -23.38 30.69 21.16
CA SER A 12 -22.41 29.63 20.90
C SER A 12 -22.99 28.69 19.86
N LEU A 13 -22.61 28.88 18.58
CA LEU A 13 -22.81 27.87 17.54
C LEU A 13 -21.92 26.67 17.89
N VAL A 14 -22.52 25.64 18.47
CA VAL A 14 -21.90 24.32 18.57
C VAL A 14 -21.98 23.70 17.19
N PHE A 15 -20.87 23.68 16.46
CA PHE A 15 -20.72 22.87 15.24
C PHE A 15 -20.66 21.40 15.68
N ASN A 16 -21.81 20.74 15.73
CA ASN A 16 -21.86 19.29 15.72
C ASN A 16 -21.52 18.84 14.30
N ILE A 17 -20.27 18.42 14.08
CA ILE A 17 -19.91 17.67 12.88
C ILE A 17 -20.62 16.33 12.99
N VAL A 18 -21.71 16.17 12.25
CA VAL A 18 -22.35 14.87 12.03
C VAL A 18 -21.40 14.09 11.14
N ALA A 19 -20.79 13.03 11.69
CA ALA A 19 -20.15 12.00 10.88
C ALA A 19 -21.22 11.43 9.95
N ALA A 20 -21.12 11.73 8.66
CA ALA A 20 -22.00 11.14 7.65
C ALA A 20 -21.48 9.72 7.39
N ASP A 21 -22.28 8.72 7.77
CA ASP A 21 -22.14 7.35 7.25
C ASP A 21 -22.36 7.39 5.74
N VAL A 22 -21.27 7.37 4.98
CA VAL A 22 -21.30 7.20 3.53
C VAL A 22 -21.18 5.71 3.24
N ALA A 23 -22.32 5.04 3.10
CA ALA A 23 -22.37 3.67 2.59
C ALA A 23 -22.07 3.69 1.08
N ALA A 24 -20.79 3.51 0.73
CA ALA A 24 -20.34 3.23 -0.63
C ALA A 24 -20.66 1.77 -1.00
N ASN A 25 -21.00 1.56 -2.27
CA ASN A 25 -21.39 0.28 -2.84
C ASN A 25 -20.17 -0.68 -2.88
N LYS A 26 -20.04 -1.56 -1.89
CA LYS A 26 -18.91 -2.50 -1.77
C LYS A 26 -19.10 -3.73 -2.65
N ASN A 27 -18.09 -4.08 -3.44
CA ASN A 27 -17.76 -5.50 -3.58
C ASN A 27 -17.12 -5.91 -2.24
N PRO A 28 -17.79 -6.69 -1.38
CA PRO A 28 -17.42 -6.84 0.03
C PRO A 28 -16.11 -7.62 0.27
N GLU A 29 -15.40 -8.00 -0.79
CA GLU A 29 -14.19 -8.83 -0.75
C GLU A 29 -12.92 -8.06 -1.13
N VAL A 30 -13.00 -6.79 -1.56
CA VAL A 30 -11.86 -6.06 -2.14
C VAL A 30 -11.43 -4.91 -1.22
N ASN A 31 -10.14 -4.82 -0.87
CA ASN A 31 -9.57 -3.83 0.07
C ASN A 31 -10.30 -3.76 1.44
N VAL A 32 -10.63 -4.90 2.04
CA VAL A 32 -11.26 -4.94 3.37
C VAL A 32 -10.19 -4.81 4.46
N GLU A 33 -9.55 -3.64 4.53
CA GLU A 33 -8.63 -3.35 5.62
C GLU A 33 -9.39 -2.71 6.80
N VAL A 34 -9.24 -3.34 7.96
CA VAL A 34 -9.95 -2.99 9.22
C VAL A 34 -8.94 -2.61 10.32
N GLU A 35 -7.69 -2.33 9.94
CA GLU A 35 -6.71 -1.84 10.88
C GLU A 35 -6.94 -0.37 11.14
N THR A 36 -7.00 -0.02 12.42
CA THR A 36 -7.24 1.34 12.88
C THR A 36 -6.09 1.74 13.79
N PRO A 37 -5.76 3.05 13.85
CA PRO A 37 -4.71 3.53 14.74
C PRO A 37 -4.97 3.05 16.18
N PRO A 38 -3.94 2.61 16.92
CA PRO A 38 -4.08 2.28 18.33
C PRO A 38 -4.65 3.45 19.13
N GLU A 39 -5.37 3.14 20.21
CA GLU A 39 -6.00 4.17 21.03
C GLU A 39 -4.99 5.25 21.48
N GLY A 40 -5.29 6.51 21.17
CA GLY A 40 -4.46 7.66 21.53
C GLY A 40 -3.39 8.06 20.51
N LEU A 41 -3.26 7.34 19.38
CA LEU A 41 -2.44 7.78 18.25
C LEU A 41 -3.31 8.30 17.10
N SER A 42 -2.83 9.34 16.42
CA SER A 42 -3.33 9.71 15.09
C SER A 42 -2.84 8.71 14.04
N TRP A 43 -3.55 8.66 12.91
CA TRP A 43 -3.15 7.85 11.76
C TRP A 43 -1.72 8.19 11.30
N GLU A 44 -1.40 9.48 11.20
CA GLU A 44 -0.06 9.93 10.79
C GLU A 44 1.04 9.44 11.75
N GLU A 45 0.80 9.45 13.06
CA GLU A 45 1.77 8.91 14.03
C GLU A 45 1.89 7.40 13.95
N TRP A 46 0.76 6.71 13.75
CA TRP A 46 0.76 5.27 13.59
C TRP A 46 1.53 4.84 12.33
N HIS A 47 1.27 5.51 11.20
CA HIS A 47 1.98 5.34 9.94
C HIS A 47 3.49 5.56 10.10
N MET A 48 3.89 6.69 10.69
CA MET A 48 5.31 7.01 10.92
C MET A 48 6.01 6.00 11.83
N GLN A 49 5.30 5.44 12.80
CA GLN A 49 5.85 4.42 13.70
C GLN A 49 5.97 3.05 13.05
N HIS A 50 4.99 2.63 12.24
CA HIS A 50 5.00 1.34 11.57
C HIS A 50 5.96 1.33 10.39
N GLU A 51 5.76 2.24 9.44
CA GLU A 51 6.46 2.23 8.14
C GLU A 51 7.88 2.78 8.25
N HIS A 52 8.05 3.83 9.06
CA HIS A 52 9.32 4.55 9.13
C HIS A 52 10.08 4.33 10.43
N GLN A 53 9.55 3.50 11.34
CA GLN A 53 10.14 3.21 12.66
C GLN A 53 10.44 4.49 13.47
N MET A 54 9.68 5.57 13.23
CA MET A 54 9.89 6.88 13.81
C MET A 54 8.76 7.26 14.77
N LYS A 55 9.06 7.28 16.07
CA LYS A 55 8.13 7.74 17.11
C LYS A 55 8.05 9.27 17.22
N GLU A 56 9.16 9.93 16.93
CA GLU A 56 9.28 11.39 16.95
C GLU A 56 9.70 11.84 15.56
N TYR A 57 8.94 12.77 14.99
CA TYR A 57 9.19 13.37 13.68
C TYR A 57 8.68 14.82 13.70
N ASP A 58 9.25 15.66 12.83
CA ASP A 58 8.71 16.99 12.54
C ASP A 58 7.95 16.97 11.20
N PRO A 59 7.05 17.95 10.96
CA PRO A 59 6.33 18.04 9.70
C PRO A 59 7.27 18.08 8.48
N GLU A 60 8.41 18.76 8.57
CA GLU A 60 9.38 18.82 7.49
C GLU A 60 9.92 17.44 7.09
N SER A 61 10.17 16.56 8.07
CA SER A 61 10.61 15.19 7.87
C SER A 61 9.49 14.34 7.30
N PHE A 62 8.26 14.46 7.82
CA PHE A 62 7.10 13.78 7.26
C PHE A 62 6.92 14.12 5.78
N PHE A 63 6.98 15.40 5.43
CA PHE A 63 6.86 15.84 4.06
C PHE A 63 7.99 15.28 3.17
N ALA A 64 9.24 15.36 3.64
CA ALA A 64 10.40 14.95 2.87
C ALA A 64 10.45 13.44 2.59
N LEU A 65 9.91 12.60 3.48
CA LEU A 65 9.82 11.16 3.29
C LEU A 65 8.80 10.77 2.23
N HIS A 66 7.70 11.52 2.15
CA HIS A 66 6.56 11.17 1.30
C HIS A 66 6.55 11.92 -0.03
N ASP A 67 7.44 12.90 -0.23
CA ASP A 67 7.73 13.47 -1.53
C ASP A 67 8.73 12.56 -2.27
N ILE A 68 8.21 11.43 -2.78
CA ILE A 68 8.99 10.30 -3.31
C ILE A 68 9.99 10.77 -4.39
N LYS A 69 9.54 11.68 -5.26
CA LYS A 69 10.32 12.22 -6.38
C LYS A 69 11.06 13.52 -6.03
N LYS A 70 11.01 13.98 -4.77
CA LYS A 70 11.68 15.19 -4.26
C LYS A 70 11.35 16.45 -5.06
N LYS A 71 10.08 16.61 -5.40
CA LYS A 71 9.53 17.67 -6.25
C LYS A 71 9.27 18.96 -5.48
N GLY A 72 9.15 18.89 -4.16
CA GLY A 72 8.73 19.98 -3.28
C GLY A 72 7.22 20.11 -3.11
N TYR A 73 6.44 19.15 -3.62
CA TYR A 73 4.98 19.08 -3.51
C TYR A 73 4.52 17.63 -3.54
N PHE A 74 3.36 17.33 -2.95
CA PHE A 74 2.66 16.07 -3.16
C PHE A 74 1.78 16.14 -4.41
N ASP A 75 1.87 15.14 -5.26
CA ASP A 75 0.88 14.85 -6.31
C ASP A 75 0.02 13.63 -5.96
N ASP A 76 -0.85 13.22 -6.89
CA ASP A 76 -1.77 12.09 -6.70
C ASP A 76 -1.01 10.81 -6.37
N ASP A 77 0.14 10.57 -7.00
CA ASP A 77 0.96 9.38 -6.77
C ASP A 77 1.50 9.37 -5.33
N ASP A 78 1.99 10.52 -4.84
CA ASP A 78 2.51 10.61 -3.47
C ASP A 78 1.39 10.42 -2.43
N ILE A 79 0.20 10.98 -2.68
CA ILE A 79 -0.96 10.81 -1.78
C ILE A 79 -1.40 9.34 -1.76
N LEU A 80 -1.49 8.71 -2.93
CA LEU A 80 -1.86 7.29 -3.02
C LEU A 80 -0.81 6.41 -2.34
N ALA A 81 0.48 6.70 -2.55
CA ALA A 81 1.57 5.96 -1.91
C ALA A 81 1.52 6.07 -0.37
N LEU A 82 1.28 7.28 0.15
CA LEU A 82 1.12 7.53 1.57
C LEU A 82 0.01 6.68 2.21
N TYR A 83 -1.04 6.38 1.46
CA TYR A 83 -2.15 5.53 1.90
C TYR A 83 -2.06 4.07 1.40
N GLY A 84 -0.96 3.64 0.77
CA GLY A 84 -0.79 2.29 0.24
C GLY A 84 -1.67 1.93 -0.96
N LEU A 85 -2.18 2.95 -1.65
CA LEU A 85 -3.13 2.84 -2.77
C LEU A 85 -2.49 3.05 -4.16
N ASN A 86 -1.16 3.17 -4.24
CA ASN A 86 -0.43 3.41 -5.49
C ASN A 86 -0.08 2.13 -6.26
N ARG A 87 -0.31 0.95 -5.68
CA ARG A 87 -0.06 -0.36 -6.28
C ARG A 87 -1.33 -0.92 -6.93
N GLY A 88 -1.18 -1.78 -7.93
CA GLY A 88 -2.33 -2.45 -8.55
C GLY A 88 -2.93 -3.51 -7.63
N GLU A 89 -2.09 -4.09 -6.77
CA GLU A 89 -2.39 -5.23 -5.90
C GLU A 89 -1.74 -5.00 -4.51
N VAL A 90 -2.46 -5.29 -3.43
CA VAL A 90 -2.03 -5.29 -2.02
C VAL A 90 -2.27 -6.67 -1.45
N VAL A 91 -1.22 -7.39 -1.05
CA VAL A 91 -1.43 -8.70 -0.41
C VAL A 91 -1.93 -8.51 1.01
N GLY A 92 -3.08 -9.12 1.31
CA GLY A 92 -3.63 -9.19 2.66
C GLY A 92 -3.82 -7.80 3.29
N LYS A 93 -2.98 -7.48 4.27
CA LYS A 93 -3.02 -6.18 4.98
C LYS A 93 -1.88 -5.25 4.61
N GLY A 94 -1.07 -5.63 3.63
CA GLY A 94 0.06 -4.85 3.15
C GLY A 94 1.37 -5.01 3.92
N ASP A 95 1.44 -5.89 4.92
CA ASP A 95 2.66 -6.25 5.68
C ASP A 95 3.54 -7.32 4.99
N GLY A 96 3.25 -7.62 3.73
CA GLY A 96 3.90 -8.69 2.96
C GLY A 96 3.30 -10.09 3.19
N MET A 97 2.17 -10.17 3.91
CA MET A 97 1.49 -11.41 4.25
C MET A 97 0.05 -11.43 3.73
N GLY A 98 -0.46 -12.61 3.38
CA GLY A 98 -1.86 -12.77 2.97
C GLY A 98 -2.07 -13.92 1.99
N GLU A 99 -3.21 -13.89 1.30
CA GLU A 99 -3.55 -14.84 0.25
C GLU A 99 -3.54 -14.15 -1.12
N HIS A 100 -3.11 -14.88 -2.16
CA HIS A 100 -3.20 -14.43 -3.54
C HIS A 100 -4.63 -14.62 -4.07
N ASP A 101 -5.47 -13.59 -3.95
CA ASP A 101 -6.85 -13.61 -4.41
C ASP A 101 -7.34 -12.23 -4.91
N SER A 102 -8.62 -12.13 -5.26
CA SER A 102 -9.20 -10.87 -5.77
C SER A 102 -9.27 -9.73 -4.76
N SER A 103 -9.01 -10.00 -3.47
CA SER A 103 -8.94 -8.96 -2.44
C SER A 103 -7.72 -8.07 -2.60
N GLU A 104 -6.72 -8.53 -3.35
CA GLU A 104 -5.49 -7.78 -3.62
C GLU A 104 -5.76 -6.52 -4.46
N LEU A 105 -6.76 -6.53 -5.34
CA LEU A 105 -6.98 -5.44 -6.29
C LEU A 105 -7.34 -4.13 -5.59
N ILE A 106 -6.66 -3.04 -5.96
CA ILE A 106 -7.02 -1.71 -5.46
C ILE A 106 -8.24 -1.14 -6.22
N ASP A 107 -9.27 -0.73 -5.48
CA ASP A 107 -10.46 -0.08 -6.02
C ASP A 107 -10.14 1.35 -6.48
N GLU A 108 -10.12 1.57 -7.79
CA GLU A 108 -9.88 2.89 -8.39
C GLU A 108 -10.84 3.98 -7.89
N GLU A 109 -12.10 3.64 -7.57
CA GLU A 109 -13.06 4.62 -7.06
C GLU A 109 -12.63 5.09 -5.67
N ASN A 110 -12.21 4.16 -4.81
CA ASN A 110 -11.68 4.49 -3.50
C ASN A 110 -10.38 5.32 -3.59
N SER A 111 -9.45 4.97 -4.48
CA SER A 111 -8.23 5.75 -4.73
C SER A 111 -8.55 7.20 -5.14
N LYS A 112 -9.47 7.39 -6.10
CA LYS A 112 -9.93 8.74 -6.51
C LYS A 112 -10.55 9.50 -5.36
N ARG A 113 -11.33 8.84 -4.49
CA ARG A 113 -11.97 9.44 -3.32
C ARG A 113 -10.93 9.94 -2.31
N VAL A 114 -9.90 9.14 -2.02
CA VAL A 114 -8.80 9.50 -1.11
C VAL A 114 -8.07 10.74 -1.61
N VAL A 115 -7.61 10.72 -2.87
CA VAL A 115 -6.90 11.85 -3.48
C VAL A 115 -7.75 13.13 -3.45
N THR A 116 -9.02 13.02 -3.86
CA THR A 116 -9.95 14.17 -3.89
C THR A 116 -10.14 14.76 -2.50
N PHE A 117 -10.29 13.91 -1.49
CA PHE A 117 -10.49 14.36 -0.11
C PHE A 117 -9.26 15.08 0.44
N ILE A 118 -8.07 14.52 0.23
CA ILE A 118 -6.80 15.10 0.72
C ILE A 118 -6.50 16.42 0.02
N LYS A 119 -6.66 16.51 -1.30
CA LYS A 119 -6.52 17.78 -2.03
C LYS A 119 -7.48 18.83 -1.52
N LYS A 120 -8.76 18.50 -1.34
CA LYS A 120 -9.75 19.45 -0.77
C LYS A 120 -9.37 19.96 0.62
N LEU A 121 -8.59 19.20 1.38
CA LEU A 121 -8.15 19.56 2.73
C LEU A 121 -6.88 20.42 2.73
N LEU A 122 -5.95 20.20 1.80
CA LEU A 122 -4.60 20.78 1.84
C LEU A 122 -4.21 21.66 0.64
N ASP A 123 -4.75 21.42 -0.56
CA ASP A 123 -4.52 22.21 -1.77
C ASP A 123 -5.37 23.48 -1.69
N VAL A 124 -4.78 24.57 -1.19
CA VAL A 124 -5.47 25.83 -0.87
C VAL A 124 -5.57 26.72 -2.10
N ASP A 125 -4.61 26.64 -3.02
CA ASP A 125 -4.57 27.44 -4.24
C ASP A 125 -5.16 26.74 -5.49
N ASP A 126 -5.63 25.49 -5.34
CA ASP A 126 -6.31 24.68 -6.37
C ASP A 126 -5.43 24.45 -7.60
N ASP A 127 -4.12 24.31 -7.39
CA ASP A 127 -3.14 24.06 -8.46
C ASP A 127 -2.95 22.57 -8.77
N SER A 128 -3.74 21.70 -8.12
CA SER A 128 -3.73 20.24 -8.19
C SER A 128 -2.53 19.58 -7.53
N ARG A 129 -1.79 20.29 -6.67
CA ARG A 129 -0.65 19.80 -5.90
C ARG A 129 -0.78 20.30 -4.48
N ILE A 130 -0.06 19.67 -3.56
CA ILE A 130 0.05 20.16 -2.19
C ILE A 130 1.49 20.59 -1.99
N ALA A 131 1.75 21.88 -2.06
CA ALA A 131 3.07 22.43 -1.82
C ALA A 131 3.51 22.19 -0.37
N LYS A 132 4.83 22.10 -0.15
CA LYS A 132 5.39 21.95 1.20
C LYS A 132 4.85 23.01 2.16
N GLU A 133 4.76 24.25 1.72
CA GLU A 133 4.29 25.37 2.55
C GLU A 133 2.83 25.21 2.99
N GLU A 134 1.98 24.64 2.14
CA GLU A 134 0.57 24.37 2.45
C GLU A 134 0.45 23.28 3.52
N TYR A 135 1.20 22.18 3.35
CA TYR A 135 1.28 21.13 4.35
C TYR A 135 1.83 21.65 5.69
N LEU A 136 2.92 22.42 5.68
CA LEU A 136 3.49 22.98 6.91
C LEU A 136 2.52 23.96 7.59
N ALA A 137 1.77 24.75 6.82
CA ALA A 137 0.75 25.64 7.36
C ALA A 137 -0.44 24.87 7.99
N PHE A 138 -0.80 23.72 7.40
CA PHE A 138 -1.77 22.78 7.96
C PHE A 138 -1.26 22.15 9.26
N ALA A 139 -0.04 21.59 9.26
CA ALA A 139 0.58 20.96 10.42
C ALA A 139 0.80 21.93 11.60
N LYS A 140 1.18 23.18 11.32
CA LYS A 140 1.38 24.23 12.33
C LYS A 140 0.12 24.55 13.14
N LYS A 141 -1.07 24.26 12.59
CA LYS A 141 -2.35 24.39 13.30
C LYS A 141 -2.65 23.19 14.22
N GLY A 142 -1.75 22.21 14.27
CA GLY A 142 -1.91 20.97 15.02
C GLY A 142 -2.72 19.90 14.28
N HIS A 143 -2.92 20.07 12.97
CA HIS A 143 -3.58 19.05 12.15
C HIS A 143 -2.58 18.01 11.65
N LYS A 144 -3.09 16.82 11.34
CA LYS A 144 -2.33 15.67 10.83
C LYS A 144 -3.12 15.01 9.72
N PHE A 145 -2.46 14.20 8.90
CA PHE A 145 -3.15 13.38 7.91
C PHE A 145 -4.21 12.49 8.58
N PRO A 146 -5.44 12.46 8.05
CA PRO A 146 -6.56 11.75 8.68
C PRO A 146 -6.53 10.26 8.38
N ASP A 147 -7.12 9.48 9.28
CA ASP A 147 -7.50 8.10 9.00
C ASP A 147 -8.65 8.08 7.98
N LEU A 148 -8.46 7.38 6.86
CA LEU A 148 -9.46 7.22 5.80
C LEU A 148 -10.07 5.81 5.75
N GLY A 149 -9.71 4.95 6.71
CA GLY A 149 -10.18 3.57 6.79
C GLY A 149 -9.59 2.67 5.71
N VAL A 150 -8.33 2.91 5.35
CA VAL A 150 -7.56 2.17 4.32
C VAL A 150 -6.29 1.55 4.90
N GLY A 151 -6.29 1.30 6.21
CA GLY A 151 -5.15 0.74 6.93
C GLY A 151 -4.04 1.74 7.25
N VAL A 152 -2.87 1.22 7.59
CA VAL A 152 -1.71 2.02 8.01
C VAL A 152 -1.09 2.79 6.85
N GLY A 153 -1.32 2.36 5.61
CA GLY A 153 -0.64 2.85 4.42
C GLY A 153 0.76 2.26 4.32
N HIS A 154 1.06 1.63 3.19
CA HIS A 154 2.29 0.88 2.93
C HIS A 154 2.99 1.41 1.69
N HIS A 155 4.31 1.56 1.75
CA HIS A 155 5.09 2.18 0.65
C HIS A 155 5.76 1.17 -0.28
N ALA A 156 6.00 -0.04 0.21
CA ALA A 156 6.78 -1.06 -0.45
C ALA A 156 5.90 -2.12 -1.15
N ASP A 157 6.53 -2.93 -1.99
CA ASP A 157 5.90 -4.16 -2.50
C ASP A 157 5.84 -5.22 -1.39
N PHE A 158 5.10 -6.31 -1.63
CA PHE A 158 4.87 -7.32 -0.59
C PHE A 158 6.16 -7.99 -0.12
N GLU A 159 7.18 -8.11 -0.97
CA GLU A 159 8.52 -8.63 -0.63
C GLU A 159 9.22 -7.71 0.37
N LEU A 160 9.35 -6.43 0.05
CA LEU A 160 10.04 -5.48 0.92
C LEU A 160 9.23 -5.18 2.20
N GLU A 161 7.90 -5.20 2.16
CA GLU A 161 7.07 -5.12 3.37
C GLU A 161 7.32 -6.30 4.30
N TYR A 162 7.42 -7.53 3.77
CA TYR A 162 7.79 -8.70 4.55
C TYR A 162 9.19 -8.56 5.18
N GLU A 163 10.17 -8.05 4.41
CA GLU A 163 11.51 -7.76 4.94
C GLU A 163 11.47 -6.76 6.11
N LEU A 164 10.67 -5.70 5.98
CA LEU A 164 10.55 -4.63 6.96
C LEU A 164 9.82 -5.07 8.24
N HIS A 165 8.72 -5.81 8.12
CA HIS A 165 7.85 -6.15 9.25
C HIS A 165 8.16 -7.50 9.90
N HIS A 166 8.58 -8.50 9.13
CA HIS A 166 8.91 -9.83 9.64
C HIS A 166 10.42 -10.03 9.76
N TRP A 167 11.14 -9.97 8.63
CA TRP A 167 12.55 -10.38 8.60
C TRP A 167 13.43 -9.52 9.53
N ASN A 168 13.26 -8.20 9.48
CA ASN A 168 14.00 -7.27 10.34
C ASN A 168 13.74 -7.48 11.84
N LYS A 169 12.55 -7.98 12.19
CA LYS A 169 12.13 -8.17 13.58
C LYS A 169 12.60 -9.50 14.16
N PHE A 170 12.58 -10.56 13.36
CA PHE A 170 12.82 -11.93 13.84
C PHE A 170 14.14 -12.54 13.37
N HIS A 171 14.67 -12.09 12.24
CA HIS A 171 15.86 -12.69 11.60
C HIS A 171 17.09 -11.80 11.64
N ARG A 172 17.01 -10.53 11.21
CA ARG A 172 18.19 -9.68 10.96
C ARG A 172 19.28 -9.78 12.03
N ASP A 173 18.91 -9.58 13.30
CA ASP A 173 19.87 -9.45 14.40
C ASP A 173 20.07 -10.77 15.17
N THR A 174 19.11 -11.69 15.11
CA THR A 174 19.05 -12.90 15.95
C THR A 174 19.26 -14.21 15.21
N ASP A 175 18.78 -14.30 13.97
CA ASP A 175 18.83 -15.51 13.16
C ASP A 175 18.89 -15.19 11.65
N PRO A 176 19.98 -14.56 11.18
CA PRO A 176 20.10 -14.12 9.79
C PRO A 176 20.23 -15.29 8.82
N ASP A 177 20.60 -16.48 9.31
CA ASP A 177 20.66 -17.71 8.51
C ASP A 177 19.30 -18.44 8.47
N VAL A 178 18.23 -17.86 9.05
CA VAL A 178 16.86 -18.41 9.11
C VAL A 178 16.86 -19.89 9.56
N LYS A 179 17.57 -20.18 10.67
CA LYS A 179 17.61 -21.55 11.22
C LYS A 179 16.32 -21.93 11.92
N ASN A 180 15.59 -20.95 12.43
CA ASN A 180 14.26 -21.09 13.01
C ASN A 180 13.26 -20.50 12.03
N VAL A 181 12.61 -21.36 11.26
CA VAL A 181 11.57 -20.96 10.30
C VAL A 181 10.27 -20.67 11.05
N HIS A 182 9.80 -19.43 10.98
CA HIS A 182 8.50 -19.00 11.48
C HIS A 182 7.39 -19.42 10.51
N LYS A 183 6.15 -19.37 11.01
CA LYS A 183 4.99 -19.70 10.18
C LYS A 183 4.88 -18.72 9.02
N GLU A 184 5.13 -17.45 9.33
CA GLU A 184 5.06 -16.34 8.39
C GLU A 184 6.11 -16.49 7.27
N ASP A 185 7.32 -16.98 7.57
CA ASP A 185 8.33 -17.27 6.54
C ASP A 185 7.80 -18.23 5.47
N ILE A 186 7.09 -19.29 5.90
CA ILE A 186 6.53 -20.29 4.99
C ILE A 186 5.37 -19.70 4.18
N GLU A 187 4.51 -18.91 4.82
CA GLU A 187 3.35 -18.30 4.17
C GLU A 187 3.79 -17.28 3.11
N HIS A 188 4.81 -16.47 3.41
CA HIS A 188 5.38 -15.53 2.46
C HIS A 188 6.06 -16.23 1.27
N GLU A 189 6.86 -17.28 1.50
CA GLU A 189 7.49 -18.06 0.43
C GLU A 189 6.46 -18.74 -0.50
N LEU A 190 5.35 -19.24 0.08
CA LEU A 190 4.24 -19.79 -0.71
C LEU A 190 3.57 -18.71 -1.55
N LEU A 191 3.31 -17.54 -0.97
CA LEU A 191 2.74 -16.40 -1.66
C LEU A 191 3.61 -15.94 -2.83
N HIS A 192 4.92 -15.75 -2.59
CA HIS A 192 5.89 -15.42 -3.63
C HIS A 192 5.86 -16.44 -4.77
N HIS A 193 5.82 -17.74 -4.45
CA HIS A 193 5.72 -18.80 -5.45
C HIS A 193 4.44 -18.73 -6.29
N PHE A 194 3.29 -18.39 -5.68
CA PHE A 194 2.04 -18.22 -6.41
C PHE A 194 2.10 -17.04 -7.39
N HIS A 195 2.64 -15.91 -6.96
CA HIS A 195 2.86 -14.75 -7.85
C HIS A 195 3.82 -15.11 -8.99
N GLU A 196 4.95 -15.77 -8.72
CA GLU A 196 5.88 -16.22 -9.75
C GLU A 196 5.21 -17.08 -10.83
N ILE A 197 4.43 -18.09 -10.43
CA ILE A 197 3.69 -18.95 -11.37
C ILE A 197 2.72 -18.13 -12.21
N GLU A 198 1.94 -17.24 -11.60
CA GLU A 198 0.95 -16.44 -12.31
C GLU A 198 1.61 -15.47 -13.30
N HIS A 199 2.71 -14.84 -12.91
CA HIS A 199 3.50 -13.97 -13.78
C HIS A 199 4.14 -14.76 -14.93
N GLU A 200 4.69 -15.95 -14.68
CA GLU A 200 5.20 -16.83 -15.74
C GLU A 200 4.09 -17.25 -16.72
N GLU A 201 2.91 -17.65 -16.22
CA GLU A 201 1.76 -17.97 -17.07
C GLU A 201 1.28 -16.77 -17.90
N LYS A 202 1.21 -15.58 -17.30
CA LYS A 202 0.87 -14.32 -17.98
C LYS A 202 1.89 -13.99 -19.07
N VAL A 203 3.19 -14.13 -18.79
CA VAL A 203 4.28 -13.92 -19.77
C VAL A 203 4.23 -14.94 -20.90
N GLN A 204 4.00 -16.22 -20.60
CA GLN A 204 3.85 -17.26 -21.64
C GLN A 204 2.60 -17.04 -22.51
N ARG A 205 1.49 -16.53 -21.95
CA ARG A 205 0.29 -16.17 -22.72
C ARG A 205 0.48 -14.88 -23.54
N GLY A 206 1.31 -13.94 -23.06
CA GLY A 206 1.64 -12.67 -23.73
C GLY A 206 2.74 -12.78 -24.79
N ALA A 207 3.59 -13.81 -24.71
CA ALA A 207 4.51 -14.17 -25.79
C ALA A 207 3.66 -14.54 -27.01
N SER A 208 3.71 -13.69 -28.05
CA SER A 208 2.98 -13.89 -29.30
C SER A 208 3.07 -15.36 -29.74
N LYS A 209 1.94 -15.95 -30.16
CA LYS A 209 1.79 -17.35 -30.62
C LYS A 209 2.87 -17.87 -31.58
N GLY A 210 3.75 -17.02 -32.12
CA GLY A 210 4.89 -17.40 -32.96
C GLY A 210 6.17 -17.82 -32.23
N THR A 211 6.24 -17.72 -30.89
CA THR A 211 7.43 -18.09 -30.10
C THR A 211 7.24 -19.26 -29.15
N VAL A 212 5.98 -19.66 -28.87
CA VAL A 212 5.67 -20.85 -28.08
C VAL A 212 5.75 -22.06 -29.00
N ILE A 213 6.83 -22.84 -28.87
CA ILE A 213 6.96 -24.13 -29.55
C ILE A 213 6.15 -25.13 -28.72
N THR A 214 5.14 -25.77 -29.31
CA THR A 214 4.38 -26.82 -28.60
C THR A 214 5.27 -28.05 -28.37
N ASP A 215 4.94 -28.89 -27.40
CA ASP A 215 5.68 -30.15 -27.17
C ASP A 215 5.80 -30.97 -28.45
N ASP A 216 4.72 -31.10 -29.23
CA ASP A 216 4.72 -31.78 -30.53
C ASP A 216 5.69 -31.14 -31.54
N GLU A 217 5.76 -29.81 -31.57
CA GLU A 217 6.63 -29.07 -32.48
C GLU A 217 8.09 -29.13 -32.04
N LEU A 218 8.34 -29.16 -30.72
CA LEU A 218 9.67 -29.36 -30.14
C LEU A 218 10.17 -30.78 -30.43
N GLU A 219 9.33 -31.78 -30.21
CA GLU A 219 9.60 -33.18 -30.53
C GLU A 219 9.92 -33.38 -32.01
N SER A 220 9.18 -32.70 -32.91
CA SER A 220 9.42 -32.76 -34.35
C SER A 220 10.81 -32.22 -34.77
N ARG A 221 11.42 -31.35 -33.95
CA ARG A 221 12.74 -30.77 -34.19
C ARG A 221 13.88 -31.64 -33.65
N ILE A 222 13.57 -32.69 -32.89
CA ILE A 222 14.57 -33.61 -32.34
C ILE A 222 15.01 -34.60 -33.43
N ASP A 223 16.29 -34.56 -33.80
CA ASP A 223 16.88 -35.61 -34.64
C ASP A 223 17.12 -36.87 -33.81
N ILE A 224 16.18 -37.81 -33.90
CA ILE A 224 16.19 -39.11 -33.20
C ILE A 224 17.49 -39.90 -33.48
N LYS A 225 18.21 -39.63 -34.58
CA LYS A 225 19.49 -40.29 -34.89
C LYS A 225 20.61 -39.86 -33.93
N ASN A 226 20.53 -38.66 -33.37
CA ASN A 226 21.52 -38.11 -32.44
C ASN A 226 21.28 -38.55 -30.99
N ILE A 227 20.13 -39.16 -30.68
CA ILE A 227 19.83 -39.69 -29.34
C ILE A 227 20.56 -41.02 -29.13
N PRO A 228 21.45 -41.14 -28.12
CA PRO A 228 22.12 -42.41 -27.81
C PRO A 228 21.13 -43.53 -27.46
N LYS A 229 21.44 -44.77 -27.86
CA LYS A 229 20.55 -45.94 -27.66
C LYS A 229 20.10 -46.15 -26.21
N LYS A 230 20.94 -45.80 -25.23
CA LYS A 230 20.62 -45.93 -23.80
C LYS A 230 19.45 -45.05 -23.34
N PHE A 231 19.03 -44.08 -24.14
CA PHE A 231 17.90 -43.17 -23.88
C PHE A 231 16.69 -43.42 -24.77
N LYS A 232 16.76 -44.42 -25.67
CA LYS A 232 15.62 -44.82 -26.51
C LYS A 232 14.78 -45.84 -25.75
N ASN A 233 13.78 -45.37 -25.03
CA ASN A 233 12.85 -46.24 -24.30
C ASN A 233 11.84 -46.87 -25.27
N GLY A 234 12.24 -47.88 -26.05
CA GLY A 234 11.39 -48.91 -26.69
C GLY A 234 10.16 -48.52 -27.55
N PHE A 235 9.79 -47.25 -27.62
CA PHE A 235 8.56 -46.71 -28.21
C PHE A 235 8.82 -45.77 -29.39
N PHE A 236 10.07 -45.67 -29.85
CA PHE A 236 10.49 -44.96 -31.07
C PHE A 236 11.11 -45.92 -32.08
#